data_AF-A0AAX2DEB9-F1
#
_entry.id   AF-A0AAX2DEB9-F1
#
_cell.length_a   1.000
_cell.length_b   1.000
_cell.length_c   1.000
_cell.angle_alpha   90.00
_cell.angle_beta   90.00
_cell.angle_gamma   90.00
#
_symmetry.space_group_name_H-M   'P 1'
#
loop_
_entity.id
_entity.type
_entity.pdbx_description
1 polymer ?
#
loop_
_entity_poly.entity_id
_entity_poly.type
_entity_poly.pdbx_seq_one_letter_code
_entity_poly.pdbx_strand_id
1 'polypeptide(L)'
;MSIVSLNLGASENDGAGQNLRSGGQVINANFAELDQRTLTAQATADAAAGSAADAGAQASRAQAKADAAIPATQKGQPDGVATLDSSGVVPASQLPSYVDDVLEFASAAAFPVTGETGKIYVTINANSQYRWSGSQYIQLSASPGSTDAVPEGTVNKYWTNARTIASVLTGLVTTNPSAIAAADSILGALGKLQRQITDAVTALGNKATNGANGDITSLSGLTTALSIAQGGTGAKSLAAAQTALGINSAINLPTGTDLNNIQATGFYMQQANANATLALNYPVAAAGSLVSVQLGSAITTQTYTVYNTGEQYVRSRYVAVWSDWRLTITDATVGFAYAYPNGGTEAAPATITINSRYTVANPFPGHEVIVLAEILIGGKWGDAGWFYSSGGYGTKGSQLDLNTLVVQTGATRVSYTSNASGDPFGQTATGLSSATCRLKVWRVHA
;
A
#
# COMPACT_ATOMS: atom_id res chain seq x y z
N MET A 1 -47.08 66.66 120.39
CA MET A 1 -46.43 66.72 121.72
C MET A 1 -47.04 65.67 122.64
N SER A 2 -46.42 65.30 123.76
CA SER A 2 -47.08 64.41 124.74
C SER A 2 -47.97 65.23 125.67
N ILE A 3 -49.10 64.67 126.09
CA ILE A 3 -49.88 65.22 127.20
C ILE A 3 -48.96 65.30 128.42
N VAL A 4 -48.90 66.45 129.07
CA VAL A 4 -48.05 66.72 130.24
C VAL A 4 -48.91 66.70 131.50
N SER A 5 -48.52 65.93 132.52
CA SER A 5 -49.27 65.83 133.78
C SER A 5 -49.09 67.06 134.68
N LEU A 6 -50.12 67.39 135.47
CA LEU A 6 -50.07 68.47 136.47
C LEU A 6 -49.40 67.98 137.76
N ASN A 7 -48.41 68.73 138.28
CA ASN A 7 -47.82 68.45 139.59
C ASN A 7 -48.64 69.13 140.70
N LEU A 8 -49.25 68.31 141.55
CA LEU A 8 -50.21 68.75 142.57
C LEU A 8 -49.58 69.05 143.94
N GLY A 9 -48.31 68.75 144.15
CA GLY A 9 -47.75 68.71 145.51
C GLY A 9 -48.21 67.46 146.29
N ALA A 10 -47.79 67.34 147.54
CA ALA A 10 -48.09 66.18 148.40
C ALA A 10 -49.28 66.43 149.33
N SER A 11 -49.60 67.70 149.61
CA SER A 11 -50.62 68.11 150.59
C SER A 11 -51.13 69.54 150.33
N GLU A 12 -52.27 69.92 150.93
CA GLU A 12 -52.85 71.25 150.76
C GLU A 12 -51.94 72.37 151.30
N ASN A 13 -51.79 73.45 150.52
CA ASN A 13 -51.00 74.65 150.86
C ASN A 13 -49.52 74.41 151.20
N ASP A 14 -48.91 73.34 150.67
CA ASP A 14 -47.50 73.00 150.91
C ASP A 14 -46.47 73.85 150.12
N GLY A 15 -46.92 74.60 149.11
CA GLY A 15 -46.08 75.47 148.28
C GLY A 15 -45.21 74.75 147.25
N ALA A 16 -45.26 73.42 147.15
CA ALA A 16 -44.48 72.61 146.19
C ALA A 16 -45.26 72.28 144.90
N GLY A 17 -46.58 72.44 144.91
CA GLY A 17 -47.44 72.27 143.74
C GLY A 17 -47.36 73.41 142.72
N GLN A 18 -47.82 73.13 141.49
CA GLN A 18 -47.97 74.18 140.49
C GLN A 18 -48.98 75.24 140.93
N ASN A 19 -48.68 76.51 140.69
CA ASN A 19 -49.66 77.56 140.90
C ASN A 19 -50.75 77.51 139.81
N LEU A 20 -51.92 78.08 140.12
CA LEU A 20 -53.10 78.09 139.23
C LEU A 20 -52.79 78.56 137.80
N ARG A 21 -51.88 79.53 137.65
CA ARG A 21 -51.49 80.05 136.33
C ARG A 21 -50.71 79.00 135.53
N SER A 22 -49.67 78.41 136.13
CA SER A 22 -48.83 77.41 135.48
C SER A 22 -49.60 76.12 135.15
N GLY A 23 -50.47 75.66 136.06
CA GLY A 23 -51.33 74.50 135.80
C GLY A 23 -52.36 74.77 134.69
N GLY A 24 -52.99 75.95 134.68
CA GLY A 24 -53.91 76.35 133.61
C GLY A 24 -53.26 76.40 132.23
N GLN A 25 -51.99 76.82 132.14
CA GLN A 25 -51.24 76.79 130.88
C GLN A 25 -51.02 75.37 130.36
N VAL A 26 -50.69 74.41 131.24
CA VAL A 26 -50.50 73.00 130.87
C VAL A 26 -51.81 72.36 130.40
N ILE A 27 -52.93 72.63 131.10
CA ILE A 27 -54.25 72.14 130.69
C ILE A 27 -54.60 72.65 129.28
N ASN A 28 -54.46 73.96 129.05
CA ASN A 28 -54.76 74.55 127.75
C ASN A 28 -53.87 73.97 126.64
N ALA A 29 -52.58 73.75 126.91
CA ALA A 29 -51.67 73.13 125.96
C ALA A 29 -52.05 71.67 125.65
N ASN A 30 -52.48 70.91 126.66
CA ASN A 30 -52.94 69.53 126.48
C ASN A 30 -54.24 69.45 125.66
N PHE A 31 -55.19 70.36 125.88
CA PHE A 31 -56.41 70.42 125.07
C PHE A 31 -56.10 70.79 123.62
N ALA A 32 -55.22 71.77 123.39
CA ALA A 32 -54.78 72.13 122.04
C ALA A 32 -54.10 70.95 121.31
N GLU A 33 -53.26 70.17 122.02
CA GLU A 33 -52.66 68.96 121.47
C GLU A 33 -53.71 67.87 121.17
N LEU A 34 -54.71 67.69 122.04
CA LEU A 34 -55.79 66.73 121.83
C LEU A 34 -56.65 67.09 120.60
N ASP A 35 -56.96 68.37 120.42
CA ASP A 35 -57.66 68.88 119.25
C ASP A 35 -56.85 68.59 117.98
N GLN A 36 -55.55 68.86 118.00
CA GLN A 36 -54.67 68.60 116.86
C GLN A 36 -54.59 67.10 116.50
N ARG A 37 -54.55 66.22 117.49
CA ARG A 37 -54.58 64.76 117.28
C ARG A 37 -55.90 64.30 116.70
N THR A 38 -57.02 64.85 117.18
CA THR A 38 -58.36 64.52 116.68
C THR A 38 -58.51 64.95 115.23
N LEU A 39 -58.06 66.17 114.89
CA LEU A 39 -58.02 66.66 113.51
C LEU A 39 -57.15 65.79 112.61
N THR A 40 -55.98 65.37 113.09
CA THR A 40 -55.07 64.49 112.32
C THR A 40 -55.67 63.10 112.10
N ALA A 41 -56.32 62.53 113.13
CA ALA A 41 -56.99 61.24 113.03
C ALA A 41 -58.18 61.30 112.06
N GLN A 42 -58.99 62.36 112.13
CA GLN A 42 -60.12 62.56 111.21
C GLN A 42 -59.62 62.73 109.76
N ALA A 43 -58.60 63.55 109.53
CA ALA A 43 -58.01 63.72 108.20
C ALA A 43 -57.43 62.40 107.65
N THR A 44 -56.83 61.57 108.51
CA THR A 44 -56.32 60.25 108.13
C THR A 44 -57.46 59.29 107.75
N ALA A 45 -58.56 59.31 108.50
CA ALA A 45 -59.73 58.48 108.21
C ALA A 45 -60.41 58.90 106.90
N ASP A 46 -60.56 60.22 106.66
CA ASP A 46 -61.16 60.74 105.43
C ASP A 46 -60.29 60.41 104.20
N ALA A 47 -58.96 60.51 104.31
CA ALA A 47 -58.04 60.10 103.25
C ALA A 47 -58.10 58.59 102.95
N ALA A 48 -58.26 57.75 103.98
CA ALA A 48 -58.42 56.31 103.83
C ALA A 48 -59.74 55.95 103.13
N ALA A 49 -60.84 56.63 103.48
CA ALA A 49 -62.14 56.45 102.84
C ALA A 49 -62.10 56.85 101.35
N GLY A 50 -61.44 57.97 101.01
CA GLY A 50 -61.22 58.38 99.62
C GLY A 50 -60.43 57.34 98.82
N SER A 51 -59.32 56.84 99.39
CA SER A 51 -58.48 55.82 98.74
C SER A 51 -59.24 54.51 98.47
N ALA A 52 -60.12 54.09 99.38
CA ALA A 52 -60.94 52.90 99.21
C ALA A 52 -61.97 53.05 98.08
N ALA A 53 -62.60 54.23 97.97
CA ALA A 53 -63.53 54.53 96.88
C ALA A 53 -62.85 54.53 95.50
N ASP A 54 -61.66 55.13 95.41
CA ASP A 54 -60.88 55.15 94.16
C ASP A 54 -60.43 53.76 93.73
N ALA A 55 -60.02 52.90 94.68
CA ALA A 55 -59.67 51.51 94.41
C ALA A 55 -60.86 50.72 93.84
N GLY A 56 -62.06 50.91 94.39
CA GLY A 56 -63.30 50.32 93.87
C GLY A 56 -63.59 50.74 92.43
N ALA A 57 -63.45 52.04 92.11
CA ALA A 57 -63.68 52.55 90.77
C ALA A 57 -62.66 52.01 89.74
N GLN A 58 -61.39 51.86 90.13
CA GLN A 58 -60.36 51.27 89.26
C GLN A 58 -60.66 49.78 88.97
N ALA A 59 -61.12 49.02 89.96
CA ALA A 59 -61.49 47.61 89.77
C ALA A 59 -62.62 47.45 88.74
N SER A 60 -63.68 48.26 88.83
CA SER A 60 -64.79 48.21 87.87
C SER A 60 -64.35 48.58 86.44
N ARG A 61 -63.45 49.57 86.29
CA ARG A 61 -62.88 49.94 84.97
C ARG A 61 -62.02 48.82 84.39
N ALA A 62 -61.24 48.13 85.23
CA ALA A 62 -60.41 46.99 84.80
C ALA A 62 -61.27 45.81 84.33
N GLN A 63 -62.35 45.50 85.06
CA GLN A 63 -63.30 44.46 84.65
C GLN A 63 -63.96 44.78 83.30
N ALA A 64 -64.45 46.02 83.13
CA ALA A 64 -65.05 46.43 81.85
C ALA A 64 -64.07 46.35 80.67
N LYS A 65 -62.79 46.67 80.88
CA LYS A 65 -61.75 46.54 79.84
C LYS A 65 -61.42 45.07 79.52
N ALA A 66 -61.43 44.18 80.53
CA ALA A 66 -61.21 42.76 80.34
C ALA A 66 -62.35 42.10 79.56
N ASP A 67 -63.60 42.42 79.91
CA ASP A 67 -64.80 41.90 79.23
C ASP A 67 -64.87 42.35 77.75
N ALA A 68 -64.34 43.55 77.46
CA ALA A 68 -64.28 44.09 76.10
C ALA A 68 -63.11 43.56 75.25
N ALA A 69 -62.12 42.88 75.82
CA ALA A 69 -60.90 42.48 75.11
C ALA A 69 -61.13 41.38 74.07
N ILE A 70 -62.10 40.49 74.30
CA ILE A 70 -62.54 39.48 73.32
C ILE A 70 -64.06 39.49 73.25
N PRO A 71 -64.66 40.44 72.50
CA PRO A 71 -66.10 40.54 72.39
C PRO A 71 -66.69 39.23 71.83
N ALA A 72 -67.64 38.64 72.54
CA ALA A 72 -68.31 37.42 72.08
C ALA A 72 -68.95 37.59 70.70
N THR A 73 -69.36 38.82 70.37
CA THR A 73 -69.94 39.22 69.07
C THR A 73 -68.96 39.20 67.91
N GLN A 74 -67.64 39.20 68.16
CA GLN A 74 -66.61 39.15 67.11
C GLN A 74 -66.03 37.75 66.89
N LYS A 75 -66.38 36.77 67.72
CA LYS A 75 -65.86 35.40 67.57
C LYS A 75 -66.49 34.70 66.37
N GLY A 76 -65.66 34.24 65.43
CA GLY A 76 -66.09 33.50 64.24
C GLY A 76 -66.91 34.32 63.24
N GLN A 77 -66.86 35.65 63.33
CA GLN A 77 -67.49 36.57 62.38
C GLN A 77 -66.45 37.12 61.39
N PRO A 78 -66.88 37.58 60.19
CA PRO A 78 -66.02 38.36 59.30
C PRO A 78 -65.39 39.56 60.02
N ASP A 79 -64.14 39.90 59.68
CA ASP A 79 -63.34 40.97 60.30
C ASP A 79 -63.18 40.86 61.84
N GLY A 80 -63.42 39.66 62.39
CA GLY A 80 -63.33 39.35 63.82
C GLY A 80 -62.15 38.46 64.21
N VAL A 81 -62.34 37.68 65.29
CA VAL A 81 -61.33 36.76 65.83
C VAL A 81 -61.70 35.31 65.49
N ALA A 82 -60.74 34.55 64.96
CA ALA A 82 -60.92 33.13 64.67
C ALA A 82 -61.21 32.33 65.96
N THR A 83 -62.09 31.33 65.87
CA THR A 83 -62.35 30.40 66.98
C THR A 83 -61.48 29.17 66.85
N LEU A 84 -61.25 28.48 67.96
CA LEU A 84 -60.64 27.16 67.97
C LEU A 84 -61.70 26.08 68.22
N ASP A 85 -61.55 24.92 67.61
CA ASP A 85 -62.35 23.74 67.91
C ASP A 85 -61.88 23.02 69.19
N SER A 86 -62.45 21.83 69.47
CA SER A 86 -62.10 21.00 70.62
C SER A 86 -60.64 20.53 70.66
N SER A 87 -59.94 20.62 69.53
CA SER A 87 -58.54 20.22 69.39
C SER A 87 -57.59 21.42 69.41
N GLY A 88 -58.11 22.64 69.58
CA GLY A 88 -57.30 23.86 69.63
C GLY A 88 -56.85 24.35 68.25
N VAL A 89 -57.51 23.94 67.17
CA VAL A 89 -57.21 24.38 65.80
C VAL A 89 -58.35 25.23 65.23
N VAL A 90 -58.04 26.08 64.26
CA VAL A 90 -59.06 26.88 63.55
C VAL A 90 -59.91 25.93 62.70
N PRO A 91 -61.26 25.89 62.86
CA PRO A 91 -62.12 25.03 62.07
C PRO A 91 -62.01 25.33 60.57
N ALA A 92 -62.08 24.29 59.72
CA ALA A 92 -61.99 24.44 58.27
C ALA A 92 -63.04 25.39 57.68
N SER A 93 -64.20 25.56 58.33
CA SER A 93 -65.23 26.52 57.93
C SER A 93 -64.81 28.00 58.05
N GLN A 94 -63.73 28.29 58.79
CA GLN A 94 -63.12 29.62 58.89
C GLN A 94 -61.87 29.77 58.00
N LEU A 95 -61.47 28.70 57.31
CA LEU A 95 -60.34 28.72 56.38
C LEU A 95 -60.86 28.91 54.94
N PRO A 96 -60.16 29.71 54.11
CA PRO A 96 -60.46 29.77 52.69
C PRO A 96 -60.28 28.41 52.01
N SER A 97 -61.06 28.13 50.96
CA SER A 97 -61.06 26.82 50.30
C SER A 97 -59.69 26.42 49.76
N TYR A 98 -58.82 27.36 49.35
CA TYR A 98 -57.46 27.11 48.85
C TYR A 98 -56.42 26.65 49.90
N VAL A 99 -56.84 26.34 51.14
CA VAL A 99 -55.94 25.73 52.14
C VAL A 99 -55.89 24.19 51.99
N ASP A 100 -56.79 23.60 51.20
CA ASP A 100 -56.87 22.15 50.94
C ASP A 100 -56.52 21.79 49.48
N ASP A 101 -55.36 22.21 48.99
CA ASP A 101 -55.04 22.18 47.55
C ASP A 101 -54.71 20.79 46.97
N VAL A 102 -54.57 19.78 47.83
CA VAL A 102 -54.27 18.40 47.43
C VAL A 102 -55.27 17.45 48.08
N LEU A 103 -56.15 16.88 47.27
CA LEU A 103 -57.18 15.94 47.71
C LEU A 103 -56.80 14.52 47.28
N GLU A 104 -56.78 13.59 48.23
CA GLU A 104 -56.44 12.18 47.96
C GLU A 104 -57.69 11.29 47.93
N PHE A 105 -57.79 10.43 46.91
CA PHE A 105 -58.89 9.48 46.76
C PHE A 105 -58.35 8.10 46.41
N ALA A 106 -59.12 7.05 46.76
CA ALA A 106 -58.72 5.67 46.49
C ALA A 106 -58.51 5.39 44.98
N SER A 107 -59.28 6.05 44.10
CA SER A 107 -59.15 5.96 42.64
C SER A 107 -59.81 7.16 41.95
N ALA A 108 -59.56 7.36 40.66
CA ALA A 108 -60.19 8.45 39.89
C ALA A 108 -61.72 8.34 39.81
N ALA A 109 -62.28 7.13 39.92
CA ALA A 109 -63.73 6.92 39.98
C ALA A 109 -64.36 7.41 41.28
N ALA A 110 -63.56 7.62 42.33
CA ALA A 110 -64.00 8.16 43.62
C ALA A 110 -63.91 9.69 43.68
N PHE A 111 -63.45 10.35 42.61
CA PHE A 111 -63.45 11.81 42.56
C PHE A 111 -64.87 12.37 42.56
N PRO A 112 -65.10 13.58 43.12
CA PRO A 112 -66.37 14.29 42.98
C PRO A 112 -66.77 14.44 41.51
N VAL A 113 -68.07 14.35 41.22
CA VAL A 113 -68.60 14.50 39.84
C VAL A 113 -68.15 15.80 39.19
N THR A 114 -68.07 16.87 39.98
CA THR A 114 -67.51 18.17 39.57
C THR A 114 -66.32 18.49 40.46
N GLY A 115 -65.14 18.65 39.87
CA GLY A 115 -63.95 19.10 40.59
C GLY A 115 -63.95 20.61 40.83
N GLU A 116 -63.07 21.06 41.71
CA GLU A 116 -62.84 22.46 42.03
C GLU A 116 -61.61 22.97 41.26
N THR A 117 -61.73 24.17 40.69
CA THR A 117 -60.61 24.83 40.02
C THR A 117 -59.52 25.16 41.04
N GLY A 118 -58.26 24.87 40.70
CA GLY A 118 -57.10 25.12 41.56
C GLY A 118 -56.70 23.96 42.47
N LYS A 119 -57.48 22.87 42.51
CA LYS A 119 -57.17 21.66 43.28
C LYS A 119 -56.37 20.63 42.48
N ILE A 120 -55.44 19.98 43.17
CA ILE A 120 -54.77 18.77 42.72
C ILE A 120 -55.48 17.57 43.34
N TYR A 121 -55.83 16.61 42.50
CA TYR A 121 -56.46 15.37 42.90
C TYR A 121 -55.45 14.24 42.73
N VAL A 122 -55.20 13.46 43.77
CA VAL A 122 -54.25 12.35 43.75
C VAL A 122 -55.00 11.04 43.93
N THR A 123 -54.72 10.07 43.06
CA THR A 123 -55.20 8.70 43.25
C THR A 123 -54.17 7.88 44.01
N ILE A 124 -54.58 7.28 45.12
CA ILE A 124 -53.68 6.47 45.96
C ILE A 124 -53.28 5.18 45.22
N ASN A 125 -54.22 4.55 44.52
CA ASN A 125 -53.98 3.25 43.88
C ASN A 125 -52.99 3.29 42.70
N ALA A 126 -52.87 4.42 42.01
CA ALA A 126 -52.02 4.58 40.83
C ALA A 126 -50.98 5.70 40.98
N ASN A 127 -50.89 6.30 42.18
CA ASN A 127 -50.04 7.43 42.51
C ASN A 127 -50.06 8.54 41.43
N SER A 128 -51.26 8.80 40.87
CA SER A 128 -51.43 9.66 39.71
C SER A 128 -52.06 10.99 40.13
N GLN A 129 -51.53 12.08 39.57
CA GLN A 129 -52.00 13.44 39.85
C GLN A 129 -52.94 13.92 38.75
N TYR A 130 -53.96 14.67 39.11
CA TYR A 130 -54.97 15.21 38.21
C TYR A 130 -55.29 16.67 38.58
N ARG A 131 -55.76 17.45 37.61
CA ARG A 131 -56.34 18.79 37.83
C ARG A 131 -57.73 18.88 37.21
N TRP A 132 -58.63 19.67 37.80
CA TRP A 132 -59.93 19.97 37.18
C TRP A 132 -59.78 21.02 36.08
N SER A 133 -60.28 20.73 34.87
CA SER A 133 -60.21 21.63 33.71
C SER A 133 -61.34 22.65 33.60
N GLY A 134 -62.34 22.56 34.49
CA GLY A 134 -63.64 23.21 34.33
C GLY A 134 -64.74 22.29 33.81
N SER A 135 -64.38 21.15 33.19
CA SER A 135 -65.34 20.17 32.64
C SER A 135 -64.98 18.71 32.89
N GLN A 136 -63.70 18.40 33.14
CA GLN A 136 -63.23 17.04 33.41
C GLN A 136 -61.93 17.06 34.22
N TYR A 137 -61.60 15.92 34.83
CA TYR A 137 -60.28 15.70 35.39
C TYR A 137 -59.27 15.41 34.28
N ILE A 138 -58.15 16.14 34.29
CA ILE A 138 -57.02 15.92 33.39
C ILE A 138 -55.87 15.36 34.20
N GLN A 139 -55.40 14.16 33.84
CA GLN A 139 -54.20 13.58 34.44
C GLN A 139 -52.98 14.43 34.09
N LEU A 140 -52.18 14.76 35.10
CA LEU A 140 -50.87 15.35 34.95
C LEU A 140 -49.87 14.21 34.70
N SER A 141 -49.35 14.13 33.47
CA SER A 141 -48.32 13.16 33.12
C SER A 141 -46.97 13.58 33.69
N ALA A 142 -46.26 12.67 34.35
CA ALA A 142 -44.88 12.89 34.77
C ALA A 142 -43.97 13.03 33.55
N SER A 143 -42.93 13.86 33.66
CA SER A 143 -41.86 13.91 32.66
C SER A 143 -41.19 12.52 32.58
N PRO A 144 -40.93 11.97 31.37
CA PRO A 144 -40.26 10.68 31.23
C PRO A 144 -38.80 10.70 31.70
N GLY A 145 -38.20 11.88 31.94
CA GLY A 145 -36.83 12.03 32.47
C GLY A 145 -35.71 11.75 31.46
N SER A 146 -35.88 10.78 30.56
CA SER A 146 -35.01 10.48 29.41
C SER A 146 -35.87 10.04 28.22
N THR A 147 -35.33 10.20 27.01
CA THR A 147 -35.91 9.58 25.81
C THR A 147 -35.94 8.06 25.89
N ASP A 148 -35.10 7.44 26.72
CA ASP A 148 -35.07 5.97 26.93
C ASP A 148 -36.34 5.44 27.61
N ALA A 149 -37.03 6.31 28.37
CA ALA A 149 -38.23 5.96 29.11
C ALA A 149 -39.53 6.20 28.31
N VAL A 150 -39.43 6.69 27.06
CA VAL A 150 -40.59 6.93 26.21
C VAL A 150 -40.79 5.74 25.27
N PRO A 151 -41.93 5.02 25.36
CA PRO A 151 -42.27 3.98 24.40
C PRO A 151 -42.41 4.57 23.00
N GLU A 152 -41.85 3.89 21.99
CA GLU A 152 -41.98 4.33 20.61
C GLU A 152 -43.43 4.27 20.13
N GLY A 153 -43.89 5.36 19.51
CA GLY A 153 -45.20 5.42 18.88
C GLY A 153 -45.17 4.99 17.41
N THR A 154 -46.35 4.81 16.82
CA THR A 154 -46.51 4.61 15.37
C THR A 154 -46.00 5.79 14.54
N VAL A 155 -45.99 6.99 15.12
CA VAL A 155 -45.54 8.25 14.50
C VAL A 155 -44.17 8.71 15.03
N ASN A 156 -43.96 8.68 16.35
CA ASN A 156 -42.70 9.10 16.97
C ASN A 156 -41.80 7.90 17.27
N LYS A 157 -40.85 7.68 16.37
CA LYS A 157 -39.89 6.58 16.41
C LYS A 157 -38.51 7.14 16.76
N TYR A 158 -37.93 6.71 17.87
CA TYR A 158 -36.55 7.09 18.21
C TYR A 158 -35.58 6.30 17.33
N TRP A 159 -34.39 6.85 17.07
CA TRP A 159 -33.35 6.20 16.27
C TRP A 159 -32.60 5.19 17.14
N THR A 160 -33.16 3.98 17.28
CA THR A 160 -32.48 2.87 17.98
C THR A 160 -31.29 2.37 17.17
N ASN A 161 -30.29 1.77 17.82
CA ASN A 161 -29.14 1.14 17.14
C ASN A 161 -29.59 0.14 16.06
N ALA A 162 -30.62 -0.66 16.35
CA ALA A 162 -31.19 -1.62 15.40
C ALA A 162 -31.77 -0.93 14.15
N ARG A 163 -32.43 0.23 14.31
CA ARG A 163 -32.93 1.00 13.17
C ARG A 163 -31.82 1.69 12.39
N THR A 164 -30.80 2.20 13.05
CA THR A 164 -29.62 2.75 12.37
C THR A 164 -29.00 1.72 11.45
N ILE A 165 -28.86 0.46 11.91
CA ILE A 165 -28.34 -0.66 11.11
C ILE A 165 -29.30 -1.05 9.98
N ALA A 166 -30.61 -1.09 10.25
CA ALA A 166 -31.63 -1.50 9.27
C ALA A 166 -32.07 -0.40 8.30
N SER A 167 -31.54 0.82 8.43
CA SER A 167 -31.94 1.97 7.61
C SER A 167 -31.57 1.75 6.15
N VAL A 168 -32.57 1.77 5.27
CA VAL A 168 -32.38 1.68 3.82
C VAL A 168 -31.83 3.00 3.28
N LEU A 169 -30.77 2.93 2.47
CA LEU A 169 -30.13 4.07 1.82
C LEU A 169 -30.94 4.58 0.60
N THR A 170 -32.24 4.79 0.77
CA THR A 170 -33.14 5.24 -0.29
C THR A 170 -32.66 6.57 -0.87
N GLY A 171 -32.44 6.62 -2.19
CA GLY A 171 -31.88 7.80 -2.87
C GLY A 171 -30.36 7.84 -2.94
N LEU A 172 -29.65 6.76 -2.60
CA LEU A 172 -28.20 6.65 -2.80
C LEU A 172 -27.83 6.82 -4.28
N VAL A 173 -26.95 7.80 -4.57
CA VAL A 173 -26.43 8.06 -5.91
C VAL A 173 -24.95 7.70 -5.95
N THR A 174 -24.61 6.62 -6.64
CA THR A 174 -23.23 6.11 -6.77
C THR A 174 -22.53 6.63 -8.02
N THR A 175 -23.05 7.73 -8.59
CA THR A 175 -22.59 8.24 -9.89
C THR A 175 -21.75 9.51 -9.84
N ASN A 176 -21.59 10.13 -8.66
CA ASN A 176 -20.85 11.38 -8.51
C ASN A 176 -19.40 11.13 -8.08
N PRO A 177 -18.37 11.47 -8.88
CA PRO A 177 -16.97 11.23 -8.55
C PRO A 177 -16.33 12.32 -7.67
N SER A 178 -17.06 13.38 -7.36
CA SER A 178 -16.54 14.52 -6.61
C SER A 178 -16.08 14.12 -5.22
N ALA A 179 -15.08 14.81 -4.69
CA ALA A 179 -14.68 14.68 -3.29
C ALA A 179 -15.85 14.97 -2.34
N ILE A 180 -15.82 14.31 -1.18
CA ILE A 180 -16.74 14.59 -0.09
C ILE A 180 -16.43 16.00 0.43
N ALA A 181 -17.46 16.84 0.53
CA ALA A 181 -17.42 18.21 0.98
C ALA A 181 -18.29 18.39 2.23
N ALA A 182 -18.06 19.47 2.97
CA ALA A 182 -18.80 19.75 4.21
C ALA A 182 -20.32 19.92 4.03
N ALA A 183 -20.77 20.23 2.81
CA ALA A 183 -22.19 20.38 2.48
C ALA A 183 -22.88 19.05 2.09
N ASP A 184 -22.14 17.95 1.95
CA ASP A 184 -22.74 16.66 1.58
C ASP A 184 -23.54 16.07 2.74
N SER A 185 -24.70 15.52 2.41
CA SER A 185 -25.39 14.62 3.33
C SER A 185 -24.57 13.33 3.50
N ILE A 186 -24.75 12.63 4.61
CA ILE A 186 -24.11 11.32 4.86
C ILE A 186 -24.40 10.34 3.71
N LEU A 187 -25.63 10.34 3.19
CA LEU A 187 -26.03 9.52 2.05
C LEU A 187 -25.28 9.90 0.76
N GLY A 188 -25.13 11.21 0.49
CA GLY A 188 -24.37 11.71 -0.65
C GLY A 188 -22.88 11.38 -0.56
N ALA A 189 -22.30 11.47 0.65
CA ALA A 189 -20.91 11.11 0.91
C ALA A 189 -20.63 9.63 0.67
N LEU A 190 -21.52 8.72 1.12
CA LEU A 190 -21.43 7.28 0.83
C LEU A 190 -21.47 6.99 -0.68
N GLY A 191 -22.35 7.67 -1.41
CA GLY A 191 -22.46 7.56 -2.86
C GLY A 191 -21.19 8.02 -3.59
N LYS A 192 -20.64 9.15 -3.19
CA LYS A 192 -19.35 9.67 -3.69
C LYS A 192 -18.19 8.72 -3.39
N LEU A 193 -18.11 8.20 -2.17
CA LEU A 193 -17.07 7.25 -1.78
C LEU A 193 -17.12 5.98 -2.64
N GLN A 194 -18.31 5.41 -2.85
CA GLN A 194 -18.47 4.24 -3.71
C GLN A 194 -18.03 4.52 -5.15
N ARG A 195 -18.34 5.71 -5.69
CA ARG A 195 -17.86 6.11 -7.02
C ARG A 195 -16.33 6.23 -7.04
N GLN A 196 -15.73 6.92 -6.08
CA GLN A 196 -14.27 7.09 -6.03
C GLN A 196 -13.53 5.75 -5.91
N ILE A 197 -14.06 4.80 -5.13
CA ILE A 197 -13.52 3.44 -5.05
C ILE A 197 -13.64 2.74 -6.42
N THR A 198 -14.82 2.83 -7.06
CA THR A 198 -15.03 2.26 -8.39
C THR A 198 -14.03 2.81 -9.39
N ASP A 199 -13.87 4.13 -9.42
CA ASP A 199 -12.93 4.83 -10.31
C ASP A 199 -11.48 4.46 -10.00
N ALA A 200 -11.10 4.28 -8.73
CA ALA A 200 -9.75 3.85 -8.35
C ALA A 200 -9.45 2.40 -8.78
N VAL A 201 -10.41 1.49 -8.61
CA VAL A 201 -10.31 0.09 -9.08
C VAL A 201 -10.21 0.05 -10.60
N THR A 202 -11.06 0.81 -11.30
CA THR A 202 -11.02 0.95 -12.76
C THR A 202 -9.70 1.59 -13.21
N ALA A 203 -9.23 2.64 -12.54
CA ALA A 203 -7.97 3.29 -12.85
C ALA A 203 -6.77 2.37 -12.66
N LEU A 204 -6.75 1.56 -11.58
CA LEU A 204 -5.69 0.57 -11.35
C LEU A 204 -5.69 -0.51 -12.43
N GLY A 205 -6.86 -1.05 -12.79
CA GLY A 205 -7.00 -1.93 -13.95
C GLY A 205 -6.53 -1.25 -15.24
N ASN A 206 -6.77 0.05 -15.36
CA ASN A 206 -6.41 0.85 -16.53
C ASN A 206 -4.96 1.36 -16.54
N LYS A 207 -4.20 1.31 -15.44
CA LYS A 207 -2.80 1.77 -15.42
C LYS A 207 -1.88 0.86 -16.23
N ALA A 208 -2.22 -0.42 -16.34
CA ALA A 208 -1.61 -1.30 -17.33
C ALA A 208 -1.96 -0.85 -18.76
N THR A 209 -3.20 -0.46 -19.00
CA THR A 209 -3.75 -0.04 -20.30
C THR A 209 -3.33 1.36 -20.77
N ASN A 210 -3.00 2.29 -19.86
CA ASN A 210 -2.70 3.70 -20.14
C ASN A 210 -1.20 4.07 -20.10
N GLY A 211 -0.30 3.11 -19.84
CA GLY A 211 1.15 3.28 -20.00
C GLY A 211 1.65 2.72 -21.34
N ALA A 212 2.93 2.87 -21.67
CA ALA A 212 3.56 2.29 -22.88
C ALA A 212 3.50 0.74 -22.95
N ASN A 213 2.91 0.10 -21.94
CA ASN A 213 2.73 -1.33 -21.78
C ASN A 213 1.23 -1.73 -21.82
N GLY A 214 0.44 -1.05 -22.65
CA GLY A 214 -1.02 -1.26 -22.82
C GLY A 214 -1.43 -2.65 -23.31
N ASP A 215 -0.46 -3.49 -23.66
CA ASP A 215 -0.60 -4.88 -24.07
C ASP A 215 -0.59 -5.91 -22.92
N ILE A 216 -0.35 -5.42 -21.70
CA ILE A 216 -0.51 -6.20 -20.48
C ILE A 216 -2.01 -6.26 -20.16
N THR A 217 -2.68 -7.25 -20.72
CA THR A 217 -4.11 -7.51 -20.50
C THR A 217 -4.38 -8.21 -19.16
N SER A 218 -3.31 -8.68 -18.51
CA SER A 218 -3.25 -9.18 -17.13
C SER A 218 -1.81 -9.09 -16.61
N LEU A 219 -1.58 -8.80 -15.32
CA LEU A 219 -0.24 -8.93 -14.70
C LEU A 219 0.29 -10.40 -14.73
N SER A 220 -0.56 -11.36 -15.08
CA SER A 220 -0.19 -12.76 -15.32
C SER A 220 0.04 -13.11 -16.81
N GLY A 221 -0.01 -12.14 -17.73
CA GLY A 221 0.14 -12.39 -19.17
C GLY A 221 0.73 -11.20 -19.92
N LEU A 222 2.07 -11.09 -19.95
CA LEU A 222 2.74 -10.20 -20.90
C LEU A 222 2.57 -10.78 -22.31
N THR A 223 1.76 -10.14 -23.15
CA THR A 223 1.56 -10.61 -24.53
C THR A 223 2.35 -9.83 -25.56
N THR A 224 2.89 -8.63 -25.27
CA THR A 224 3.91 -7.99 -26.13
C THR A 224 5.28 -7.93 -25.52
N ALA A 225 6.24 -7.98 -26.44
CA ALA A 225 7.62 -8.13 -26.11
C ALA A 225 8.18 -6.77 -25.70
N LEU A 226 8.91 -6.76 -24.60
CA LEU A 226 9.68 -5.61 -24.15
C LEU A 226 10.68 -5.20 -25.23
N SER A 227 10.81 -3.90 -25.48
CA SER A 227 11.77 -3.39 -26.45
C SER A 227 13.21 -3.68 -26.03
N ILE A 228 14.15 -3.63 -26.97
CA ILE A 228 15.59 -3.80 -26.68
C ILE A 228 16.10 -2.73 -25.71
N ALA A 229 15.63 -1.48 -25.84
CA ALA A 229 15.99 -0.39 -24.94
C ALA A 229 15.53 -0.64 -23.48
N GLN A 230 14.51 -1.49 -23.29
CA GLN A 230 14.00 -1.90 -21.99
C GLN A 230 14.58 -3.25 -21.53
N GLY A 231 15.61 -3.77 -22.20
CA GLY A 231 16.25 -5.04 -21.88
C GLY A 231 15.51 -6.29 -22.38
N GLY A 232 14.49 -6.12 -23.22
CA GLY A 232 13.79 -7.22 -23.88
C GLY A 232 14.40 -7.59 -25.24
N THR A 233 13.72 -8.49 -25.96
CA THR A 233 14.11 -8.91 -27.31
C THR A 233 13.40 -8.15 -28.43
N GLY A 234 12.42 -7.30 -28.09
CA GLY A 234 11.54 -6.63 -29.05
C GLY A 234 10.60 -7.57 -29.81
N ALA A 235 10.53 -8.86 -29.48
CA ALA A 235 9.78 -9.85 -30.25
C ALA A 235 9.15 -10.98 -29.42
N LYS A 236 8.01 -11.50 -29.91
CA LYS A 236 7.20 -12.55 -29.26
C LYS A 236 7.55 -13.98 -29.70
N SER A 237 8.43 -14.13 -30.69
CA SER A 237 8.85 -15.42 -31.24
C SER A 237 10.36 -15.47 -31.36
N LEU A 238 10.93 -16.69 -31.36
CA LEU A 238 12.37 -16.90 -31.48
C LEU A 238 12.94 -16.25 -32.76
N ALA A 239 12.30 -16.45 -33.91
CA ALA A 239 12.78 -15.91 -35.19
C ALA A 239 12.80 -14.38 -35.23
N ALA A 240 11.74 -13.74 -34.70
CA ALA A 240 11.67 -12.29 -34.64
C ALA A 240 12.65 -11.72 -33.60
N ALA A 241 12.88 -12.43 -32.49
CA ALA A 241 13.87 -12.04 -31.48
C ALA A 241 15.29 -12.12 -32.04
N GLN A 242 15.62 -13.18 -32.77
CA GLN A 242 16.91 -13.32 -33.44
C GLN A 242 17.13 -12.23 -34.50
N THR A 243 16.07 -11.80 -35.19
CA THR A 243 16.14 -10.68 -36.14
C THR A 243 16.36 -9.35 -35.43
N ALA A 244 15.59 -9.07 -34.38
CA ALA A 244 15.68 -7.84 -33.61
C ALA A 244 17.05 -7.68 -32.92
N LEU A 245 17.62 -8.79 -32.45
CA LEU A 245 18.96 -8.84 -31.85
C LEU A 245 20.10 -8.93 -32.89
N GLY A 246 19.79 -8.99 -34.19
CA GLY A 246 20.79 -9.08 -35.26
C GLY A 246 21.56 -10.40 -35.33
N ILE A 247 21.06 -11.47 -34.69
CA ILE A 247 21.74 -12.77 -34.58
C ILE A 247 21.64 -13.58 -35.88
N ASN A 248 20.54 -13.44 -36.63
CA ASN A 248 20.28 -14.25 -37.83
C ASN A 248 20.48 -13.51 -39.17
N SER A 249 21.07 -12.32 -39.17
CA SER A 249 21.20 -11.49 -40.38
C SER A 249 22.66 -11.13 -40.64
N ALA A 250 23.18 -11.50 -41.80
CA ALA A 250 24.45 -10.97 -42.29
C ALA A 250 24.25 -9.54 -42.81
N ILE A 251 25.18 -8.65 -42.48
CA ILE A 251 25.14 -7.25 -42.91
C ILE A 251 25.58 -7.19 -44.38
N ASN A 252 24.71 -6.67 -45.26
CA ASN A 252 25.07 -6.44 -46.66
C ASN A 252 26.05 -5.26 -46.76
N LEU A 253 27.23 -5.50 -47.33
CA LEU A 253 28.27 -4.49 -47.50
C LEU A 253 27.92 -3.57 -48.68
N PRO A 254 27.83 -2.24 -48.47
CA PRO A 254 27.59 -1.29 -49.55
C PRO A 254 28.64 -1.31 -50.65
N THR A 255 28.32 -0.75 -51.81
CA THR A 255 29.30 -0.48 -52.88
C THR A 255 30.45 0.38 -52.36
N GLY A 256 31.68 0.04 -52.75
CA GLY A 256 32.89 0.78 -52.34
C GLY A 256 33.40 0.45 -50.94
N THR A 257 32.86 -0.57 -50.28
CA THR A 257 33.33 -0.97 -48.94
C THR A 257 34.75 -1.54 -49.00
N ASP A 258 35.68 -0.87 -48.34
CA ASP A 258 37.02 -1.41 -48.07
C ASP A 258 36.98 -2.39 -46.88
N LEU A 259 37.42 -3.63 -47.08
CA LEU A 259 37.41 -4.66 -46.03
C LEU A 259 38.35 -4.35 -44.86
N ASN A 260 39.30 -3.43 -45.01
CA ASN A 260 40.15 -2.97 -43.89
C ASN A 260 39.36 -2.17 -42.84
N ASN A 261 38.21 -1.62 -43.22
CA ASN A 261 37.32 -0.86 -42.33
C ASN A 261 36.35 -1.76 -41.56
N ILE A 262 36.21 -3.04 -41.95
CA ILE A 262 35.32 -3.99 -41.28
C ILE A 262 36.07 -4.67 -40.13
N GLN A 263 36.05 -4.04 -38.96
CA GLN A 263 36.76 -4.53 -37.77
C GLN A 263 35.85 -5.07 -36.69
N ALA A 264 34.58 -4.64 -36.67
CA ALA A 264 33.61 -5.09 -35.70
C ALA A 264 33.33 -6.59 -35.86
N THR A 265 33.03 -7.25 -34.75
CA THR A 265 32.61 -8.65 -34.77
C THR A 265 31.26 -8.77 -35.45
N GLY A 266 31.18 -9.61 -36.49
CA GLY A 266 29.92 -9.83 -37.20
C GLY A 266 30.03 -10.70 -38.43
N PHE A 267 28.86 -11.03 -38.97
CA PHE A 267 28.69 -11.69 -40.26
C PHE A 267 28.32 -10.63 -41.29
N TYR A 268 29.08 -10.59 -42.38
CA TYR A 268 28.89 -9.63 -43.47
C TYR A 268 28.80 -10.38 -44.79
N MET A 269 28.20 -9.76 -45.80
CA MET A 269 28.11 -10.32 -47.13
C MET A 269 28.36 -9.25 -48.20
N GLN A 270 29.05 -9.64 -49.26
CA GLN A 270 29.12 -8.88 -50.50
C GLN A 270 28.31 -9.64 -51.55
N GLN A 271 27.23 -9.03 -52.03
CA GLN A 271 26.27 -9.67 -52.94
C GLN A 271 26.65 -9.57 -54.42
N ALA A 272 27.60 -8.70 -54.79
CA ALA A 272 27.96 -8.47 -56.19
C ALA A 272 29.47 -8.52 -56.43
N ASN A 273 29.89 -9.30 -57.46
CA ASN A 273 31.29 -9.39 -57.88
C ASN A 273 31.88 -8.01 -58.22
N ALA A 274 31.09 -7.12 -58.83
CA ALA A 274 31.52 -5.76 -59.20
C ALA A 274 31.95 -4.89 -57.99
N ASN A 275 31.47 -5.23 -56.78
CA ASN A 275 31.80 -4.51 -55.55
C ASN A 275 32.91 -5.19 -54.74
N ALA A 276 33.23 -6.45 -55.03
CA ALA A 276 34.35 -7.18 -54.43
C ALA A 276 35.59 -6.98 -55.31
N THR A 277 36.44 -5.99 -54.99
CA THR A 277 37.64 -5.70 -55.80
C THR A 277 38.90 -5.77 -54.96
N LEU A 278 40.03 -6.12 -55.57
CA LEU A 278 41.33 -6.19 -54.90
C LEU A 278 41.75 -4.82 -54.34
N ALA A 279 41.38 -3.73 -55.01
CA ALA A 279 41.65 -2.36 -54.55
C ALA A 279 40.92 -2.00 -53.24
N LEU A 280 39.82 -2.70 -52.94
CA LEU A 280 39.04 -2.59 -51.70
C LEU A 280 39.42 -3.67 -50.68
N ASN A 281 40.61 -4.27 -50.83
CA ASN A 281 41.17 -5.29 -49.94
C ASN A 281 40.34 -6.59 -49.88
N TYR A 282 39.54 -6.90 -50.90
CA TYR A 282 39.00 -8.25 -51.08
C TYR A 282 40.12 -9.22 -51.52
N PRO A 283 40.10 -10.48 -51.07
CA PRO A 283 41.11 -11.46 -51.46
C PRO A 283 41.01 -11.87 -52.95
N VAL A 284 39.81 -11.77 -53.51
CA VAL A 284 39.49 -12.14 -54.90
C VAL A 284 38.40 -11.23 -55.44
N ALA A 285 38.34 -11.05 -56.76
CA ALA A 285 37.32 -10.25 -57.44
C ALA A 285 35.96 -10.97 -57.56
N ALA A 286 35.46 -11.51 -56.45
CA ALA A 286 34.22 -12.28 -56.40
C ALA A 286 33.45 -12.05 -55.09
N ALA A 287 32.11 -12.07 -55.18
CA ALA A 287 31.17 -11.97 -54.08
C ALA A 287 31.34 -13.12 -53.06
N GLY A 288 30.78 -12.96 -51.87
CA GLY A 288 31.02 -13.90 -50.79
C GLY A 288 30.54 -13.42 -49.43
N SER A 289 30.82 -14.23 -48.42
CA SER A 289 30.60 -13.89 -47.02
C SER A 289 31.92 -13.52 -46.35
N LEU A 290 31.84 -12.61 -45.39
CA LEU A 290 32.95 -12.23 -44.52
C LEU A 290 32.53 -12.47 -43.08
N VAL A 291 33.34 -13.23 -42.36
CA VAL A 291 33.30 -13.28 -40.89
C VAL A 291 34.43 -12.40 -40.39
N SER A 292 34.09 -11.36 -39.64
CA SER A 292 35.06 -10.51 -38.95
C SER A 292 34.92 -10.75 -37.44
N VAL A 293 36.04 -10.95 -36.75
CA VAL A 293 36.06 -11.15 -35.30
C VAL A 293 37.07 -10.19 -34.69
N GLN A 294 36.56 -9.28 -33.86
CA GLN A 294 37.39 -8.38 -33.06
C GLN A 294 37.79 -9.07 -31.75
N LEU A 295 39.10 -9.16 -31.51
CA LEU A 295 39.69 -9.76 -30.32
C LEU A 295 40.38 -8.65 -29.51
N GLY A 296 39.65 -8.10 -28.54
CA GLY A 296 40.09 -6.90 -27.81
C GLY A 296 40.13 -5.66 -28.72
N SER A 297 40.99 -4.68 -28.41
CA SER A 297 41.08 -3.44 -29.18
C SER A 297 42.05 -3.49 -30.36
N ALA A 298 43.00 -4.43 -30.36
CA ALA A 298 44.14 -4.43 -31.28
C ALA A 298 44.11 -5.51 -32.35
N ILE A 299 43.31 -6.56 -32.19
CA ILE A 299 43.32 -7.71 -33.10
C ILE A 299 41.98 -7.83 -33.80
N THR A 300 42.03 -8.02 -35.12
CA THR A 300 40.86 -8.41 -35.92
C THR A 300 41.27 -9.59 -36.78
N THR A 301 40.49 -10.67 -36.77
CA THR A 301 40.64 -11.77 -37.75
C THR A 301 39.51 -11.68 -38.76
N GLN A 302 39.81 -12.05 -40.00
CA GLN A 302 38.82 -12.09 -41.07
C GLN A 302 38.92 -13.40 -41.83
N THR A 303 37.76 -13.98 -42.12
CA THR A 303 37.60 -15.12 -43.04
C THR A 303 36.62 -14.73 -44.13
N TYR A 304 37.06 -14.77 -45.38
CA TYR A 304 36.22 -14.55 -46.56
C TYR A 304 35.93 -15.86 -47.25
N THR A 305 34.65 -16.22 -47.44
CA THR A 305 34.25 -17.40 -48.22
C THR A 305 33.66 -16.96 -49.55
N VAL A 306 34.25 -17.40 -50.65
CA VAL A 306 33.77 -17.07 -51.99
C VAL A 306 32.50 -17.85 -52.30
N TYR A 307 31.47 -17.16 -52.81
CA TYR A 307 30.12 -17.73 -52.92
C TYR A 307 29.99 -18.95 -53.85
N ASN A 308 30.81 -19.03 -54.91
CA ASN A 308 30.68 -20.03 -55.98
C ASN A 308 31.73 -21.14 -55.92
N THR A 309 32.92 -20.87 -55.39
CA THR A 309 33.99 -21.88 -55.26
C THR A 309 34.05 -22.50 -53.86
N GLY A 310 33.49 -21.81 -52.85
CA GLY A 310 33.66 -22.20 -51.44
C GLY A 310 35.08 -22.00 -50.92
N GLU A 311 35.98 -21.41 -51.72
CA GLU A 311 37.33 -21.06 -51.29
C GLU A 311 37.28 -20.10 -50.10
N GLN A 312 38.10 -20.38 -49.09
CA GLN A 312 38.19 -19.56 -47.91
C GLN A 312 39.53 -18.87 -47.85
N TYR A 313 39.52 -17.56 -47.65
CA TYR A 313 40.70 -16.75 -47.46
C TYR A 313 40.69 -16.23 -46.02
N VAL A 314 41.83 -16.28 -45.36
CA VAL A 314 42.01 -15.80 -43.98
C VAL A 314 43.08 -14.74 -43.92
N ARG A 315 42.87 -13.75 -43.05
CA ARG A 315 43.91 -12.77 -42.69
C ARG A 315 43.71 -12.26 -41.28
N SER A 316 44.68 -11.51 -40.78
CA SER A 316 44.60 -10.88 -39.47
C SER A 316 45.14 -9.47 -39.50
N ARG A 317 44.64 -8.63 -38.59
CA ARG A 317 45.16 -7.30 -38.29
C ARG A 317 45.74 -7.29 -36.88
N TYR A 318 46.92 -6.69 -36.73
CA TYR A 318 47.47 -6.32 -35.43
C TYR A 318 47.72 -4.81 -35.39
N VAL A 319 47.04 -4.14 -34.46
CA VAL A 319 46.99 -2.68 -34.32
C VAL A 319 46.53 -2.03 -35.62
N ALA A 320 47.42 -1.56 -36.50
CA ALA A 320 47.07 -0.88 -37.75
C ALA A 320 47.45 -1.67 -39.01
N VAL A 321 48.16 -2.79 -38.85
CA VAL A 321 48.77 -3.53 -39.96
C VAL A 321 47.95 -4.78 -40.26
N TRP A 322 47.55 -4.92 -41.51
CA TRP A 322 46.93 -6.14 -42.02
C TRP A 322 47.99 -7.10 -42.56
N SER A 323 47.85 -8.39 -42.28
CA SER A 323 48.55 -9.42 -43.03
C SER A 323 47.95 -9.54 -44.42
N ASP A 324 48.73 -10.12 -45.34
CA ASP A 324 48.19 -10.60 -46.60
C ASP A 324 47.10 -11.65 -46.37
N TRP A 325 46.18 -11.73 -47.33
CA TRP A 325 45.22 -12.82 -47.41
C TRP A 325 45.93 -14.14 -47.74
N ARG A 326 45.53 -15.22 -47.06
CA ARG A 326 46.00 -16.58 -47.32
C ARG A 326 44.82 -17.46 -47.65
N LEU A 327 44.90 -18.21 -48.74
CA LEU A 327 43.92 -19.24 -49.07
C LEU A 327 44.07 -20.40 -48.06
N THR A 328 42.95 -20.79 -47.44
CA THR A 328 42.86 -21.99 -46.60
C THR A 328 42.82 -23.22 -47.51
N ILE A 329 43.77 -24.14 -47.32
CA ILE A 329 43.85 -25.41 -48.04
C ILE A 329 42.62 -26.25 -47.69
N THR A 330 41.74 -26.48 -48.66
CA THR A 330 40.63 -27.45 -48.56
C THR A 330 41.02 -28.76 -49.26
N ASP A 331 40.34 -29.87 -48.99
CA ASP A 331 40.60 -31.18 -49.63
C ASP A 331 40.55 -31.11 -51.18
N ALA A 332 39.80 -30.14 -51.73
CA ALA A 332 39.74 -29.85 -53.16
C ALA A 332 41.01 -29.18 -53.73
N THR A 333 41.90 -28.65 -52.89
CA THR A 333 43.11 -27.97 -53.34
C THR A 333 44.30 -28.92 -53.54
N VAL A 334 44.35 -30.04 -52.80
CA VAL A 334 45.33 -31.13 -53.02
C VAL A 334 44.73 -32.15 -53.98
N GLY A 335 44.92 -31.94 -55.29
CA GLY A 335 44.46 -32.89 -56.30
C GLY A 335 45.27 -34.19 -56.24
N PHE A 336 44.61 -35.35 -56.09
CA PHE A 336 45.24 -36.67 -56.22
C PHE A 336 44.54 -37.51 -57.29
N ALA A 337 45.30 -38.13 -58.18
CA ALA A 337 44.78 -39.02 -59.20
C ALA A 337 45.77 -40.14 -59.54
N TYR A 338 45.23 -41.28 -59.98
CA TYR A 338 46.04 -42.30 -60.64
C TYR A 338 46.09 -42.04 -62.14
N ALA A 339 47.25 -42.28 -62.75
CA ALA A 339 47.42 -42.30 -64.20
C ALA A 339 48.10 -43.60 -64.64
N TYR A 340 47.78 -44.09 -65.83
CA TYR A 340 48.16 -45.44 -66.25
C TYR A 340 48.97 -45.39 -67.55
N PRO A 341 50.26 -45.76 -67.52
CA PRO A 341 51.09 -45.80 -68.72
C PRO A 341 50.70 -46.96 -69.65
N ASN A 342 51.23 -46.92 -70.87
CA ASN A 342 51.08 -47.97 -71.87
C ASN A 342 49.62 -48.32 -72.21
N GLY A 343 48.72 -47.31 -72.20
CA GLY A 343 47.30 -47.49 -72.48
C GLY A 343 46.51 -48.24 -71.40
N GLY A 344 47.10 -48.44 -70.22
CA GLY A 344 46.41 -49.07 -69.09
C GLY A 344 45.24 -48.23 -68.57
N THR A 345 44.41 -48.85 -67.75
CA THR A 345 43.28 -48.19 -67.05
C THR A 345 43.25 -48.61 -65.59
N GLU A 346 42.39 -48.00 -64.78
CA GLU A 346 42.20 -48.40 -63.38
C GLU A 346 41.72 -49.85 -63.23
N ALA A 347 40.79 -50.27 -64.08
CA ALA A 347 40.29 -51.64 -64.10
C ALA A 347 41.32 -52.65 -64.61
N ALA A 348 42.22 -52.21 -65.50
CA ALA A 348 43.26 -53.05 -66.09
C ALA A 348 44.57 -52.26 -66.31
N PRO A 349 45.41 -52.12 -65.27
CA PRO A 349 46.69 -51.46 -65.41
C PRO A 349 47.61 -52.25 -66.35
N ALA A 350 48.33 -51.56 -67.23
CA ALA A 350 49.16 -52.21 -68.24
C ALA A 350 50.58 -52.52 -67.75
N THR A 351 51.21 -53.50 -68.38
CA THR A 351 52.60 -53.86 -68.15
C THR A 351 53.54 -52.92 -68.90
N ILE A 352 54.60 -52.48 -68.24
CA ILE A 352 55.74 -51.75 -68.84
C ILE A 352 56.94 -52.70 -68.95
N THR A 353 57.80 -52.45 -69.95
CA THR A 353 59.01 -53.24 -70.22
C THR A 353 60.26 -52.38 -70.07
N ILE A 354 61.43 -53.03 -69.96
CA ILE A 354 62.73 -52.34 -69.95
C ILE A 354 62.96 -51.46 -71.18
N ASN A 355 63.87 -50.50 -71.04
CA ASN A 355 64.34 -49.63 -72.12
C ASN A 355 63.22 -48.93 -72.90
N SER A 356 62.18 -48.50 -72.21
CA SER A 356 60.97 -47.95 -72.81
C SER A 356 60.62 -46.61 -72.18
N ARG A 357 59.95 -45.77 -72.97
CA ARG A 357 59.46 -44.45 -72.56
C ARG A 357 57.97 -44.36 -72.90
N TYR A 358 57.14 -44.16 -71.89
CA TYR A 358 55.69 -44.06 -72.04
C TYR A 358 55.23 -42.65 -71.71
N THR A 359 54.42 -42.06 -72.58
CA THR A 359 53.72 -40.80 -72.28
C THR A 359 52.35 -41.10 -71.70
N VAL A 360 51.94 -40.29 -70.73
CA VAL A 360 50.64 -40.39 -70.05
C VAL A 360 50.06 -38.99 -69.94
N ALA A 361 48.76 -38.82 -70.16
CA ALA A 361 48.13 -37.52 -69.94
C ALA A 361 48.27 -37.12 -68.47
N ASN A 362 48.58 -35.85 -68.21
CA ASN A 362 48.53 -35.29 -66.86
C ASN A 362 47.07 -35.27 -66.40
N PRO A 363 46.69 -35.97 -65.31
CA PRO A 363 45.32 -35.93 -64.80
C PRO A 363 44.92 -34.54 -64.27
N PHE A 364 45.88 -33.62 -64.13
CA PHE A 364 45.66 -32.20 -63.80
C PHE A 364 46.22 -31.28 -64.89
N PRO A 365 45.57 -31.17 -66.07
CA PRO A 365 46.06 -30.34 -67.17
C PRO A 365 46.30 -28.89 -66.74
N GLY A 366 47.45 -28.33 -67.13
CA GLY A 366 47.82 -26.94 -66.79
C GLY A 366 48.53 -26.76 -65.45
N HIS A 367 48.69 -27.82 -64.65
CA HIS A 367 49.28 -27.72 -63.30
C HIS A 367 50.62 -28.44 -63.17
N GLU A 368 51.48 -27.92 -62.28
CA GLU A 368 52.66 -28.63 -61.80
C GLU A 368 52.26 -29.79 -60.87
N VAL A 369 52.89 -30.95 -61.05
CA VAL A 369 52.56 -32.17 -60.31
C VAL A 369 53.78 -32.90 -59.77
N ILE A 370 53.60 -33.57 -58.64
CA ILE A 370 54.52 -34.60 -58.13
C ILE A 370 54.02 -35.94 -58.66
N VAL A 371 54.90 -36.68 -59.33
CA VAL A 371 54.60 -37.99 -59.91
C VAL A 371 55.43 -39.06 -59.21
N LEU A 372 54.79 -40.10 -58.70
CA LEU A 372 55.43 -41.31 -58.21
C LEU A 372 55.01 -42.49 -59.08
N ALA A 373 55.98 -43.14 -59.72
CA ALA A 373 55.71 -44.36 -60.48
C ALA A 373 55.72 -45.57 -59.55
N GLU A 374 54.61 -46.30 -59.52
CA GLU A 374 54.50 -47.56 -58.79
C GLU A 374 54.48 -48.73 -59.76
N ILE A 375 55.18 -49.80 -59.40
CA ILE A 375 55.08 -51.10 -60.05
C ILE A 375 54.44 -52.11 -59.11
N LEU A 376 53.82 -53.15 -59.67
CA LEU A 376 53.17 -54.22 -58.92
C LEU A 376 54.10 -55.42 -58.81
N ILE A 377 54.47 -55.79 -57.58
CA ILE A 377 55.30 -56.97 -57.28
C ILE A 377 54.66 -57.75 -56.13
N GLY A 378 54.39 -59.04 -56.32
CA GLY A 378 53.81 -59.90 -55.27
C GLY A 378 52.46 -59.40 -54.74
N GLY A 379 51.65 -58.75 -55.59
CA GLY A 379 50.36 -58.16 -55.21
C GLY A 379 50.45 -56.81 -54.48
N LYS A 380 51.67 -56.25 -54.30
CA LYS A 380 51.89 -54.95 -53.64
C LYS A 380 52.32 -53.90 -54.65
N TRP A 381 51.73 -52.72 -54.57
CA TRP A 381 52.17 -51.53 -55.30
C TRP A 381 53.25 -50.79 -54.51
N GLY A 382 54.28 -50.32 -55.20
CA GLY A 382 55.36 -49.53 -54.58
C GLY A 382 56.27 -48.89 -55.62
N ASP A 383 57.02 -47.88 -55.19
CA ASP A 383 58.04 -47.24 -56.02
C ASP A 383 59.16 -48.23 -56.32
N ALA A 384 59.56 -48.36 -57.58
CA ALA A 384 60.66 -49.22 -58.00
C ALA A 384 62.04 -48.65 -57.64
N GLY A 385 62.09 -47.38 -57.23
CA GLY A 385 63.32 -46.62 -57.08
C GLY A 385 64.02 -46.39 -58.43
N TRP A 386 65.19 -45.75 -58.37
CA TRP A 386 66.07 -45.63 -59.53
C TRP A 386 67.53 -45.79 -59.11
N PHE A 387 68.21 -46.74 -59.74
CA PHE A 387 69.62 -47.02 -59.51
C PHE A 387 70.35 -47.09 -60.84
N TYR A 388 71.57 -46.54 -60.90
CA TYR A 388 72.42 -46.59 -62.08
C TYR A 388 73.73 -47.27 -61.75
N SER A 389 74.10 -48.28 -62.54
CA SER A 389 75.39 -48.96 -62.43
C SER A 389 75.97 -49.18 -63.84
N SER A 390 75.69 -50.32 -64.48
CA SER A 390 76.05 -50.62 -65.88
C SER A 390 74.88 -50.44 -66.85
N GLY A 391 73.83 -49.77 -66.40
CA GLY A 391 72.58 -49.50 -67.08
C GLY A 391 71.57 -48.93 -66.08
N GLY A 392 70.44 -48.43 -66.58
CA GLY A 392 69.36 -47.98 -65.72
C GLY A 392 68.59 -49.16 -65.13
N TYR A 393 68.33 -49.11 -63.82
CA TYR A 393 67.47 -50.05 -63.10
C TYR A 393 66.38 -49.26 -62.37
N GLY A 394 65.13 -49.66 -62.58
CA GLY A 394 63.99 -49.03 -61.94
C GLY A 394 63.02 -48.39 -62.92
N THR A 395 62.02 -47.70 -62.38
CA THR A 395 60.94 -47.06 -63.12
C THR A 395 60.73 -45.69 -62.53
N LYS A 396 60.84 -44.64 -63.34
CA LYS A 396 60.68 -43.26 -62.88
C LYS A 396 59.53 -42.57 -63.61
N GLY A 397 58.59 -42.04 -62.83
CA GLY A 397 57.59 -41.10 -63.29
C GLY A 397 58.12 -39.67 -63.19
N SER A 398 57.85 -38.83 -64.18
CA SER A 398 58.20 -37.40 -64.14
C SER A 398 57.20 -36.60 -64.96
N GLN A 399 57.00 -35.34 -64.61
CA GLN A 399 56.26 -34.41 -65.45
C GLN A 399 57.15 -34.01 -66.64
N LEU A 400 56.62 -34.12 -67.87
CA LEU A 400 57.31 -33.66 -69.08
C LEU A 400 56.95 -32.21 -69.39
N ASP A 401 55.66 -31.88 -69.30
CA ASP A 401 55.09 -30.54 -69.46
C ASP A 401 53.78 -30.45 -68.65
N LEU A 402 53.08 -29.30 -68.72
CA LEU A 402 51.85 -29.07 -67.94
C LEU A 402 50.70 -30.04 -68.28
N ASN A 403 50.75 -30.74 -69.41
CA ASN A 403 49.70 -31.63 -69.88
C ASN A 403 50.14 -33.10 -70.02
N THR A 404 51.44 -33.37 -69.90
CA THR A 404 52.01 -34.69 -70.19
C THR A 404 52.95 -35.15 -69.09
N LEU A 405 52.76 -36.39 -68.65
CA LEU A 405 53.67 -37.14 -67.78
C LEU A 405 54.45 -38.15 -68.62
N VAL A 406 55.60 -38.56 -68.10
CA VAL A 406 56.44 -39.58 -68.69
C VAL A 406 56.83 -40.63 -67.68
N VAL A 407 56.83 -41.88 -68.12
CA VAL A 407 57.40 -43.02 -67.41
C VAL A 407 58.62 -43.50 -68.19
N GLN A 408 59.78 -43.40 -67.56
CA GLN A 408 61.04 -43.92 -68.10
C GLN A 408 61.42 -45.19 -67.34
N THR A 409 61.62 -46.29 -68.08
CA THR A 409 62.15 -47.52 -67.50
C THR A 409 63.65 -47.64 -67.72
N GLY A 410 64.31 -48.30 -66.77
CA GLY A 410 65.72 -48.65 -66.87
C GLY A 410 65.99 -49.54 -68.08
N ALA A 411 67.14 -49.33 -68.72
CA ALA A 411 67.55 -50.12 -69.89
C ALA A 411 67.75 -51.60 -69.54
N THR A 412 68.09 -51.91 -68.29
CA THR A 412 68.41 -53.27 -67.86
C THR A 412 67.25 -53.92 -67.12
N ARG A 413 66.58 -53.21 -66.20
CA ARG A 413 65.45 -53.73 -65.38
C ARG A 413 64.46 -52.61 -65.03
N VAL A 414 63.19 -52.98 -64.84
CA VAL A 414 62.14 -52.07 -64.33
C VAL A 414 62.09 -51.98 -62.80
N SER A 415 62.77 -52.89 -62.10
CA SER A 415 63.01 -52.90 -60.64
C SER A 415 64.44 -53.35 -60.34
N TYR A 416 64.93 -53.19 -59.10
CA TYR A 416 66.24 -53.71 -58.69
C TYR A 416 66.20 -54.31 -57.29
N THR A 417 67.36 -54.66 -56.71
CA THR A 417 67.40 -55.12 -55.32
C THR A 417 67.13 -53.95 -54.38
N SER A 418 66.26 -54.18 -53.38
CA SER A 418 65.76 -53.11 -52.52
C SER A 418 66.85 -52.38 -51.73
N ASN A 419 67.98 -53.05 -51.46
CA ASN A 419 69.13 -52.43 -50.80
C ASN A 419 69.85 -51.39 -51.66
N ALA A 420 69.66 -51.39 -52.98
CA ALA A 420 70.33 -50.49 -53.92
C ALA A 420 69.36 -49.46 -54.54
N SER A 421 68.12 -49.85 -54.81
CA SER A 421 67.06 -48.96 -55.32
C SER A 421 66.34 -48.17 -54.21
N GLY A 422 66.35 -48.67 -52.97
CA GLY A 422 65.51 -48.16 -51.89
C GLY A 422 64.03 -48.51 -52.03
N ASP A 423 63.68 -49.45 -52.93
CA ASP A 423 62.29 -49.87 -53.15
C ASP A 423 61.70 -50.64 -51.95
N PRO A 424 60.37 -50.67 -51.78
CA PRO A 424 59.73 -51.23 -50.59
C PRO A 424 59.51 -52.75 -50.67
N PHE A 425 60.00 -53.43 -51.71
CA PHE A 425 59.58 -54.81 -52.01
C PHE A 425 60.40 -55.90 -51.32
N GLY A 426 61.57 -55.56 -50.76
CA GLY A 426 62.47 -56.52 -50.12
C GLY A 426 63.16 -57.51 -51.08
N GLN A 427 63.37 -57.13 -52.34
CA GLN A 427 64.03 -57.96 -53.37
C GLN A 427 65.53 -58.13 -53.08
N THR A 428 66.02 -59.38 -53.00
CA THR A 428 67.41 -59.68 -52.61
C THR A 428 68.31 -60.22 -53.71
N ALA A 429 67.78 -60.64 -54.87
CA ALA A 429 68.63 -61.30 -55.89
C ALA A 429 68.32 -60.97 -57.36
N THR A 430 67.12 -60.52 -57.73
CA THR A 430 66.82 -60.27 -59.15
C THR A 430 65.73 -59.22 -59.36
N GLY A 431 66.05 -58.16 -60.13
CA GLY A 431 65.09 -57.19 -60.62
C GLY A 431 64.30 -57.70 -61.83
N LEU A 432 63.14 -57.11 -62.10
CA LEU A 432 62.21 -57.52 -63.17
C LEU A 432 62.55 -56.90 -64.53
N SER A 433 62.27 -57.61 -65.63
CA SER A 433 62.34 -57.06 -67.00
C SER A 433 61.02 -56.42 -67.46
N SER A 434 59.94 -56.65 -66.73
CA SER A 434 58.64 -56.03 -66.95
C SER A 434 57.80 -56.09 -65.68
N ALA A 435 56.91 -55.13 -65.48
CA ALA A 435 55.97 -55.12 -64.36
C ALA A 435 54.72 -54.31 -64.71
N THR A 436 53.58 -54.61 -64.08
CA THR A 436 52.40 -53.75 -64.16
C THR A 436 52.69 -52.42 -63.49
N CYS A 437 52.33 -51.30 -64.11
CA CYS A 437 52.65 -49.96 -63.60
C CYS A 437 51.42 -49.05 -63.49
N ARG A 438 51.44 -48.17 -62.49
CA ARG A 438 50.55 -47.02 -62.34
C ARG A 438 51.34 -45.83 -61.81
N LEU A 439 50.81 -44.63 -61.98
CA LEU A 439 51.35 -43.40 -61.44
C LEU A 439 50.42 -42.88 -60.35
N LYS A 440 50.99 -42.48 -59.21
CA LYS A 440 50.33 -41.59 -58.26
C LYS A 440 50.72 -40.16 -58.60
N VAL A 441 49.74 -39.30 -58.79
CA VAL A 441 49.95 -37.90 -59.21
C VAL A 441 49.31 -37.00 -58.18
N TRP A 442 50.10 -36.11 -57.59
CA TRP A 442 49.62 -35.05 -56.70
C TRP A 442 49.83 -33.69 -57.35
N ARG A 443 48.81 -32.84 -57.33
CA ARG A 443 48.92 -31.44 -57.72
C ARG A 443 49.62 -30.64 -56.64
N VAL A 444 50.64 -29.86 -57.01
CA VAL A 444 51.49 -29.11 -56.05
C VAL A 444 50.84 -27.78 -55.62
N HIS A 445 50.14 -27.12 -56.54
CA HIS A 445 49.47 -25.84 -56.30
C HIS A 445 48.03 -25.86 -56.81
N ALA A 446 47.13 -25.26 -56.03
CA ALA A 446 45.70 -25.16 -56.32
C ALA A 446 45.41 -24.44 -57.63
#